data_AF-A0A0M3K3L9-F1
#
_entry.id   AF-A0A0M3K3L9-F1
#
_cell.length_a   1.000
_cell.length_b   1.000
_cell.length_c   1.000
_cell.angle_alpha   90.00
_cell.angle_beta   90.00
_cell.angle_gamma   90.00
#
_symmetry.space_group_name_H-M   'P 1'
#
loop_
_entity.id
_entity.type
_entity.pdbx_description
1 polymer ?
#
loop_
_entity_poly.entity_id
_entity_poly.type
_entity_poly.pdbx_seq_one_letter_code
_entity_poly.pdbx_strand_id
1 'polypeptide(L)'
;MSRRRCGVTYNVNQTGIGRIIFNEDRSKFQGLLVNDDGECISFNGSAIPGTDDPTTSLMNITVIDGETGDQFGIHGVAVNFAPNPNPISSNFFVTINSQHIKFTTTDVLFGNRADVEIRKFMDPRKVECGSKVHLGEMSIHLTANHRIKPSIRRESVCDNCNSAILEMSDDFLA
;
A
#
# COMPACT_ATOMS: atom_id res chain seq x y z
N MET A 1 -27.85 -17.32 24.14
CA MET A 1 -27.31 -15.97 23.87
C MET A 1 -26.15 -16.09 22.90
N SER A 2 -26.35 -15.70 21.63
CA SER A 2 -25.29 -15.77 20.61
C SER A 2 -24.31 -14.60 20.83
N ARG A 3 -23.10 -14.90 21.32
CA ARG A 3 -21.97 -13.96 21.26
C ARG A 3 -21.60 -13.83 19.78
N ARG A 4 -22.14 -12.82 19.09
CA ARG A 4 -21.63 -12.39 17.78
C ARG A 4 -20.17 -12.01 17.99
N ARG A 5 -19.23 -12.76 17.40
CA ARG A 5 -17.81 -12.37 17.37
C ARG A 5 -17.74 -11.04 16.62
N CYS A 6 -17.39 -9.98 17.33
CA CYS A 6 -17.14 -8.67 16.75
C CYS A 6 -15.89 -8.82 15.88
N GLY A 7 -16.01 -8.56 14.58
CA GLY A 7 -14.84 -8.52 13.69
C GLY A 7 -13.88 -7.42 14.15
N VAL A 8 -12.61 -7.52 13.74
CA VAL A 8 -11.64 -6.45 13.94
C VAL A 8 -11.80 -5.46 12.78
N THR A 9 -12.04 -4.20 13.10
CA THR A 9 -12.03 -3.11 12.11
C THR A 9 -10.66 -2.45 12.18
N TYR A 10 -9.92 -2.54 11.09
CA TYR A 10 -8.67 -1.83 10.87
C TYR A 10 -8.98 -0.52 10.15
N ASN A 11 -8.51 0.60 10.70
CA ASN A 11 -8.72 1.93 10.13
C ASN A 11 -7.40 2.71 10.14
N VAL A 12 -6.93 3.09 8.95
CA VAL A 12 -5.77 3.95 8.76
C VAL A 12 -6.25 5.24 8.15
N ASN A 13 -5.98 6.35 8.82
CA ASN A 13 -6.27 7.68 8.31
C ASN A 13 -5.04 8.56 8.58
N GLN A 14 -4.17 8.66 7.57
CA GLN A 14 -2.85 9.26 7.72
C GLN A 14 -2.60 10.30 6.63
N THR A 15 -1.98 11.41 7.02
CA THR A 15 -1.69 12.55 6.14
C THR A 15 -0.29 13.07 6.41
N GLY A 16 0.43 13.41 5.35
CA GLY A 16 1.81 13.89 5.48
C GLY A 16 2.47 14.08 4.12
N ILE A 17 3.79 13.95 4.10
CA ILE A 17 4.60 14.11 2.90
C ILE A 17 4.86 12.75 2.26
N GLY A 18 4.31 12.57 1.06
CA GLY A 18 4.56 11.43 0.20
C GLY A 18 5.85 11.61 -0.62
N ARG A 19 6.63 10.54 -0.70
CA ARG A 19 7.80 10.39 -1.58
C ARG A 19 7.51 9.25 -2.53
N ILE A 20 7.59 9.46 -3.84
CA ILE A 20 7.35 8.41 -4.84
C ILE A 20 8.50 8.34 -5.85
N ILE A 21 9.02 7.13 -6.05
CA ILE A 21 9.98 6.80 -7.09
C ILE A 21 9.32 5.86 -8.09
N PHE A 22 9.22 6.32 -9.33
CA PHE A 22 8.80 5.51 -10.46
C PHE A 22 10.00 4.80 -11.08
N ASN A 23 9.77 3.64 -11.67
CA ASN A 23 10.70 3.07 -12.62
C ASN A 23 10.68 3.83 -13.96
N GLU A 24 11.63 3.52 -14.83
CA GLU A 24 11.88 4.26 -16.08
C GLU A 24 10.67 4.25 -17.03
N ASP A 25 9.98 3.11 -17.13
CA ASP A 25 8.78 2.90 -17.96
C ASP A 25 7.47 3.32 -17.28
N ARG A 26 7.54 3.81 -16.02
CA ARG A 26 6.38 4.21 -15.19
C ARG A 26 5.39 3.07 -14.94
N SER A 27 5.79 1.82 -15.16
CA SER A 27 4.93 0.66 -14.93
C SER A 27 4.85 0.29 -13.45
N LYS A 28 5.79 0.74 -12.61
CA LYS A 28 5.81 0.47 -11.18
C LYS A 28 6.31 1.69 -10.42
N PHE A 29 5.86 1.81 -9.18
CA PHE A 29 6.43 2.77 -8.26
C PHE A 29 6.55 2.20 -6.86
N GLN A 30 7.43 2.81 -6.09
CA GLN A 30 7.52 2.63 -4.66
C GLN A 30 7.39 4.00 -4.01
N GLY A 31 6.70 4.05 -2.89
CA GLY A 31 6.52 5.28 -2.15
C GLY A 31 6.51 5.09 -0.65
N LEU A 32 6.77 6.20 0.02
CA LEU A 32 6.71 6.31 1.47
C LEU A 32 5.95 7.57 1.84
N LEU A 33 4.96 7.43 2.71
CA LEU A 33 4.32 8.52 3.42
C LEU A 33 4.98 8.67 4.78
N VAL A 34 5.44 9.88 5.10
CA VAL A 34 5.94 10.23 6.44
C VAL A 34 5.05 11.32 6.99
N ASN A 35 4.48 11.07 8.16
CA ASN A 35 3.65 12.03 8.88
C ASN A 35 4.48 12.91 9.82
N ASP A 36 3.83 13.93 10.37
CA ASP A 36 4.47 14.87 11.31
C ASP A 36 4.93 14.19 12.60
N ASP A 37 4.28 13.10 13.00
CA ASP A 37 4.65 12.27 14.17
C ASP A 37 5.82 11.31 13.89
N GLY A 38 6.32 11.28 12.64
CA GLY A 38 7.41 10.38 12.21
C GLY A 38 6.94 8.97 11.83
N GLU A 39 5.65 8.68 11.97
CA GLU A 39 5.04 7.44 11.48
C GLU A 39 5.17 7.33 9.96
N CYS A 40 5.44 6.10 9.50
CA CYS A 40 5.80 5.83 8.12
C CYS A 40 4.90 4.73 7.54
N ILE A 41 4.24 5.03 6.41
CA ILE A 41 3.49 4.05 5.62
C ILE A 41 4.18 3.85 4.29
N SER A 42 4.54 2.61 4.01
CA SER A 42 5.11 2.22 2.71
C SER A 42 3.99 1.84 1.75
N PHE A 43 4.16 2.12 0.47
CA PHE A 43 3.19 1.69 -0.54
C PHE A 43 3.83 1.51 -1.90
N ASN A 44 3.35 0.52 -2.65
CA ASN A 44 3.90 0.16 -3.95
C ASN A 44 2.78 0.13 -4.99
N GLY A 45 3.07 0.56 -6.21
CA GLY A 45 2.14 0.50 -7.32
C GLY A 45 2.66 -0.33 -8.48
N SER A 46 1.76 -1.01 -9.17
CA SER A 46 2.03 -1.70 -10.43
C SER A 46 0.91 -1.45 -11.43
N ALA A 47 1.29 -1.04 -12.64
CA ALA A 47 0.38 -0.80 -13.75
C ALA A 47 -0.38 -2.07 -14.13
N ILE A 48 -1.65 -1.88 -14.48
CA ILE A 48 -2.51 -2.91 -15.03
C ILE A 48 -2.29 -2.90 -16.56
N PRO A 49 -1.88 -4.02 -17.17
CA PRO A 49 -1.69 -4.10 -18.62
C PRO A 49 -3.00 -3.82 -19.35
N GLY A 50 -2.95 -3.08 -20.48
CA GLY A 50 -4.10 -2.88 -21.38
C GLY A 50 -4.81 -1.53 -21.26
N THR A 51 -4.21 -0.52 -20.63
CA THR A 51 -4.67 0.87 -20.72
C THR A 51 -3.84 1.63 -21.75
N ASP A 52 -4.48 2.11 -22.83
CA ASP A 52 -3.83 2.77 -23.97
C ASP A 52 -3.58 4.28 -23.77
N ASP A 53 -3.81 4.84 -22.58
CA ASP A 53 -3.63 6.28 -22.33
C ASP A 53 -2.16 6.58 -21.94
N PRO A 54 -1.43 7.40 -22.71
CA PRO A 54 -0.03 7.77 -22.40
C PRO A 54 0.10 8.69 -21.19
N THR A 55 -0.98 9.37 -20.78
CA THR A 55 -1.01 10.34 -19.67
C THR A 55 -1.65 9.79 -18.42
N THR A 56 -2.42 8.71 -18.52
CA THR A 56 -3.12 8.10 -17.39
C THR A 56 -2.86 6.60 -17.37
N SER A 57 -2.33 6.08 -16.26
CA SER A 57 -2.17 4.64 -16.08
C SER A 57 -3.05 4.14 -14.93
N LEU A 58 -3.78 3.04 -15.16
CA LEU A 58 -4.46 2.34 -14.07
C LEU A 58 -3.45 1.47 -13.34
N MET A 59 -3.39 1.58 -12.03
CA MET A 59 -2.44 0.87 -11.19
C MET A 59 -3.15 0.14 -10.03
N ASN A 60 -2.63 -1.04 -9.69
CA ASN A 60 -2.89 -1.68 -8.42
C ASN A 60 -1.88 -1.14 -7.41
N ILE A 61 -2.38 -0.66 -6.27
CA ILE A 61 -1.55 -0.13 -5.19
C ILE A 61 -1.67 -1.05 -3.98
N THR A 62 -0.54 -1.43 -3.42
CA THR A 62 -0.45 -2.15 -2.14
C THR A 62 0.10 -1.21 -1.09
N VAL A 63 -0.69 -0.94 -0.06
CA VAL A 63 -0.27 -0.17 1.12
C VAL A 63 0.21 -1.15 2.18
N ILE A 64 1.35 -0.85 2.80
CA ILE A 64 2.02 -1.66 3.81
C ILE A 64 2.17 -0.79 5.05
N ASP A 65 1.50 -1.18 6.12
CA ASP A 65 1.69 -0.51 7.41
C ASP A 65 3.06 -0.90 7.99
N GLY A 66 3.85 0.11 8.34
CA GLY A 66 5.21 -0.08 8.87
C GLY A 66 5.23 -0.68 10.27
N GLU A 67 4.16 -0.48 11.06
CA GLU A 67 4.09 -0.99 12.44
C GLU A 67 3.63 -2.45 12.49
N THR A 68 2.50 -2.76 11.83
CA THR A 68 1.91 -4.11 11.87
C THR A 68 2.42 -5.04 10.77
N GLY A 69 2.95 -4.49 9.67
CA GLY A 69 3.30 -5.25 8.46
C GLY A 69 2.09 -5.67 7.62
N ASP A 70 0.87 -5.25 8.01
CA ASP A 70 -0.35 -5.57 7.28
C ASP A 70 -0.38 -4.91 5.90
N GLN A 71 -0.93 -5.64 4.93
CA GLN A 71 -0.97 -5.21 3.53
C GLN A 71 -2.40 -5.04 3.02
N PHE A 72 -2.66 -3.92 2.37
CA PHE A 72 -3.96 -3.55 1.84
C PHE A 72 -3.86 -3.28 0.33
N GLY A 73 -4.58 -4.08 -0.46
CA GLY A 73 -4.66 -3.92 -1.90
C GLY A 73 -5.77 -2.95 -2.31
N ILE A 74 -5.44 -2.00 -3.18
CA ILE A 74 -6.35 -1.06 -3.82
C ILE A 74 -6.21 -1.25 -5.32
N HIS A 75 -7.32 -1.55 -5.99
CA HIS A 75 -7.30 -1.93 -7.40
C HIS A 75 -7.82 -0.82 -8.31
N GLY A 76 -7.26 -0.72 -9.52
CA GLY A 76 -7.77 0.16 -10.57
C GLY A 76 -7.65 1.66 -10.26
N VAL A 77 -6.58 2.07 -9.59
CA VAL A 77 -6.35 3.49 -9.26
C VAL A 77 -5.77 4.22 -10.47
N ALA A 78 -6.42 5.29 -10.90
CA ALA A 78 -5.90 6.15 -11.95
C ALA A 78 -4.73 7.02 -11.43
N VAL A 79 -3.60 6.90 -12.10
CA VAL A 79 -2.39 7.70 -11.86
C VAL A 79 -2.15 8.56 -13.09
N ASN A 80 -2.27 9.88 -12.91
CA ASN A 80 -2.12 10.86 -13.98
C ASN A 80 -0.71 11.41 -14.00
N PHE A 81 -0.11 11.46 -15.18
CA PHE A 81 1.21 12.01 -15.45
C PHE A 81 1.06 13.28 -16.30
N ALA A 82 1.17 14.44 -15.66
CA ALA A 82 1.12 15.74 -16.32
C ALA A 82 2.53 16.28 -16.55
N PRO A 83 2.78 17.11 -17.59
CA PRO A 83 4.02 17.86 -17.69
C PRO A 83 4.15 18.84 -16.51
N ASN A 84 5.38 19.09 -16.05
CA ASN A 84 5.63 20.09 -15.01
C ASN A 84 5.11 21.47 -15.49
N PRO A 85 4.27 22.18 -14.70
CA PRO A 85 3.81 23.52 -15.05
C PRO A 85 4.95 24.55 -15.17
N ASN A 86 6.11 24.29 -14.56
CA ASN A 86 7.31 25.11 -14.72
C ASN A 86 8.16 24.64 -15.92
N PRO A 87 8.39 25.50 -16.92
CA PRO A 87 9.00 25.14 -18.21
C PRO A 87 10.51 24.83 -18.13
N ILE A 88 11.11 24.91 -16.94
CA ILE A 88 12.56 24.74 -16.74
C ILE A 88 12.93 23.25 -16.68
N SER A 89 12.01 22.35 -16.33
CA SER A 89 12.29 20.91 -16.21
C SER A 89 11.35 20.08 -17.06
N SER A 90 11.90 19.10 -17.78
CA SER A 90 11.14 18.07 -18.52
C SER A 90 10.56 16.97 -17.63
N ASN A 91 10.48 17.20 -16.32
CA ASN A 91 9.92 16.25 -15.37
C ASN A 91 8.40 16.24 -15.46
N PHE A 92 7.79 15.10 -15.11
CA PHE A 92 6.36 14.97 -15.01
C PHE A 92 5.91 15.15 -13.55
N PHE A 93 4.71 15.66 -13.37
CA PHE A 93 4.01 15.74 -12.10
C PHE A 93 3.01 14.62 -12.05
N VAL A 94 2.90 13.99 -10.89
CA VAL A 94 2.01 12.87 -10.67
C VAL A 94 0.87 13.28 -9.77
N THR A 95 -0.34 12.91 -10.19
CA THR A 95 -1.54 13.01 -9.38
C THR A 95 -2.19 11.64 -9.26
N ILE A 96 -2.38 11.18 -8.03
CA ILE A 96 -3.16 10.00 -7.69
C ILE A 96 -4.41 10.52 -6.98
N ASN A 97 -5.59 10.24 -7.51
CA ASN A 97 -6.83 10.65 -6.87
C ASN A 97 -7.80 9.49 -6.82
N SER A 98 -7.97 8.93 -5.63
CA SER A 98 -8.93 7.87 -5.34
C SER A 98 -9.59 8.13 -3.99
N GLN A 99 -10.62 7.34 -3.67
CA GLN A 99 -11.27 7.40 -2.37
C GLN A 99 -10.31 7.05 -1.21
N HIS A 100 -9.32 6.20 -1.47
CA HIS A 100 -8.43 5.63 -0.45
C HIS A 100 -7.06 6.28 -0.39
N ILE A 101 -6.58 6.80 -1.52
CA ILE A 101 -5.27 7.45 -1.64
C ILE A 101 -5.43 8.71 -2.46
N LYS A 102 -4.89 9.80 -1.94
CA LYS A 102 -4.67 11.03 -2.69
C LYS A 102 -3.21 11.43 -2.58
N PHE A 103 -2.63 11.78 -3.72
CA PHE A 103 -1.27 12.29 -3.80
C PHE A 103 -1.21 13.32 -4.91
N THR A 104 -0.55 14.45 -4.68
CA THR A 104 -0.27 15.45 -5.71
C THR A 104 1.17 15.91 -5.58
N THR A 105 1.93 15.78 -6.67
CA THR A 105 3.32 16.20 -6.73
C THR A 105 3.43 17.72 -6.60
N THR A 106 4.26 18.18 -5.66
CA THR A 106 4.60 19.58 -5.43
C THR A 106 6.02 19.91 -5.92
N ASP A 107 6.97 18.99 -5.76
CA ASP A 107 8.35 19.14 -6.22
C ASP A 107 8.88 17.80 -6.77
N VAL A 108 9.83 17.88 -7.70
CA VAL A 108 10.52 16.70 -8.26
C VAL A 108 12.01 16.87 -8.04
N LEU A 109 12.56 16.03 -7.16
CA LEU A 109 13.99 16.02 -6.87
C LEU A 109 14.73 15.12 -7.85
N PHE A 110 15.92 15.56 -8.24
CA PHE A 110 16.83 14.82 -9.12
C PHE A 110 18.29 15.07 -8.71
N GLY A 111 19.18 14.16 -9.12
CA GLY A 111 20.61 14.19 -8.75
C GLY A 111 20.82 14.16 -7.23
N ASN A 112 21.81 14.91 -6.74
CA ASN A 112 22.20 14.90 -5.33
C ASN A 112 21.04 15.19 -4.35
N ARG A 113 20.05 16.00 -4.74
CA ARG A 113 18.87 16.27 -3.89
C ARG A 113 17.99 15.03 -3.73
N ALA A 114 17.79 14.29 -4.82
CA ALA A 114 17.08 13.01 -4.77
C ALA A 114 17.86 11.99 -3.95
N ASP A 115 19.17 11.90 -4.16
CA ASP A 115 20.04 10.95 -3.44
C ASP A 115 19.98 11.12 -1.93
N VAL A 116 19.95 12.37 -1.45
CA VAL A 116 19.80 12.67 -0.02
C VAL A 116 18.45 12.20 0.52
N GLU A 117 17.35 12.45 -0.19
CA GLU A 117 16.03 11.97 0.22
C GLU A 117 15.93 10.45 0.21
N ILE A 118 16.48 9.80 -0.83
CA ILE A 118 16.50 8.34 -0.95
C ILE A 118 17.26 7.73 0.23
N ARG A 119 18.45 8.26 0.57
CA ARG A 119 19.24 7.74 1.71
C ARG A 119 18.57 7.92 3.06
N LYS A 120 17.78 8.99 3.22
CA LYS A 120 17.12 9.32 4.48
C LYS A 120 15.84 8.51 4.70
N PHE A 121 15.05 8.34 3.64
CA PHE A 121 13.67 7.89 3.78
C PHE A 121 13.33 6.66 2.93
N MET A 122 14.17 6.25 1.99
CA MET A 122 13.84 5.14 1.07
C MET A 122 15.00 4.14 1.00
N ASP A 123 14.94 3.20 0.05
CA ASP A 123 16.01 2.22 -0.14
C ASP A 123 17.29 2.90 -0.68
N PRO A 124 18.40 2.93 0.10
CA PRO A 124 19.65 3.57 -0.31
C PRO A 124 20.25 2.99 -1.58
N ARG A 125 19.88 1.76 -1.97
CA ARG A 125 20.36 1.11 -3.20
C ARG A 125 19.88 1.82 -4.46
N LYS A 126 18.84 2.64 -4.38
CA LYS A 126 18.28 3.38 -5.53
C LYS A 126 19.01 4.67 -5.88
N VAL A 127 19.94 5.11 -5.04
CA VAL A 127 20.74 6.33 -5.23
C VAL A 127 21.55 6.26 -6.53
N GLU A 128 22.19 5.12 -6.80
CA GLU A 128 23.09 4.98 -7.96
C GLU A 128 22.35 4.86 -9.29
N CYS A 129 21.02 4.72 -9.27
CA CYS A 129 20.19 4.59 -10.47
C CYS A 129 19.75 5.94 -11.06
N GLY A 130 20.19 7.08 -10.51
CA GLY A 130 19.74 8.40 -10.97
C GLY A 130 18.23 8.61 -10.82
N SER A 131 17.63 7.95 -9.82
CA SER A 131 16.19 7.96 -9.60
C SER A 131 15.68 9.36 -9.28
N LYS A 132 14.49 9.69 -9.80
CA LYS A 132 13.79 10.93 -9.47
C LYS A 132 12.79 10.67 -8.35
N VAL A 133 12.75 11.57 -7.37
CA VAL A 133 11.82 11.50 -6.24
C VAL A 133 10.75 12.56 -6.43
N HIS A 134 9.50 12.12 -6.52
CA HIS A 134 8.34 13.00 -6.57
C HIS A 134 7.89 13.23 -5.13
N LEU A 135 7.92 14.49 -4.70
CA LEU A 135 7.47 14.92 -3.38
C LEU A 135 6.10 15.55 -3.51
N GLY A 136 5.25 15.33 -2.52
CA GLY A 136 3.90 15.86 -2.55
C GLY A 136 3.12 15.64 -1.27
N GLU A 137 2.05 16.39 -1.11
CA GLU A 137 1.06 16.11 -0.07
C GLU A 137 0.37 14.78 -0.38
N MET A 138 0.23 13.95 0.66
CA MET A 138 -0.41 12.65 0.54
C MET A 138 -1.38 12.40 1.69
N SER A 139 -2.50 11.76 1.37
CA SER A 139 -3.46 11.25 2.35
C SER A 139 -3.83 9.80 2.02
N ILE A 140 -3.78 8.92 3.02
CA ILE A 140 -4.20 7.52 2.93
C ILE A 140 -5.36 7.30 3.90
N HIS A 141 -6.48 6.83 3.37
CA HIS A 141 -7.69 6.48 4.11
C HIS A 141 -8.13 5.06 3.78
N LEU A 142 -7.83 4.12 4.67
CA LEU A 142 -8.14 2.70 4.53
C LEU A 142 -9.04 2.24 5.66
N THR A 143 -10.09 1.50 5.33
CA THR A 143 -10.94 0.85 6.31
C THR A 143 -11.15 -0.60 5.89
N ALA A 144 -10.65 -1.54 6.69
CA ALA A 144 -10.77 -2.96 6.43
C ALA A 144 -11.49 -3.64 7.60
N ASN A 145 -12.52 -4.43 7.28
CA ASN A 145 -13.25 -5.22 8.26
C ASN A 145 -12.82 -6.68 8.15
N HIS A 146 -12.04 -7.16 9.11
CA HIS A 146 -11.71 -8.57 9.18
C HIS A 146 -12.89 -9.36 9.77
N ARG A 147 -13.64 -10.03 8.90
CA ARG A 147 -14.62 -11.03 9.33
C ARG A 147 -13.91 -12.36 9.50
N ILE A 148 -13.64 -12.74 10.74
CA ILE A 148 -13.16 -14.09 11.08
C ILE A 148 -14.21 -15.07 10.54
N LYS A 149 -13.84 -15.88 9.54
CA LYS A 149 -14.72 -16.94 9.05
C LYS A 149 -15.06 -17.85 10.23
N PRO A 150 -16.33 -18.24 10.41
CA PRO A 150 -16.68 -19.18 11.47
C PRO A 150 -15.86 -20.46 11.28
N SER A 151 -15.28 -20.97 12.38
CA SER A 151 -14.56 -22.24 12.37
C SER A 151 -15.48 -23.34 11.87
N ILE A 152 -15.13 -23.97 10.75
CA ILE A 152 -15.86 -25.14 10.23
C ILE A 152 -15.47 -26.31 11.11
N ARG A 153 -16.34 -26.68 12.05
CA ARG A 153 -16.20 -27.92 12.83
C ARG A 153 -16.49 -29.09 11.88
N ARG A 154 -15.48 -29.91 11.56
CA ARG A 154 -15.72 -31.20 10.90
C ARG A 154 -16.19 -32.17 11.97
N GLU A 155 -17.45 -32.61 11.88
CA GLU A 155 -17.94 -33.72 12.70
C GLU A 155 -17.59 -35.02 11.95
N SER A 156 -16.75 -35.85 12.56
CA SER A 156 -16.53 -37.21 12.10
C SER A 156 -17.71 -38.06 12.54
N VAL A 157 -18.57 -38.44 11.58
CA VAL A 157 -19.63 -39.42 11.82
C VAL A 157 -18.99 -40.80 11.81
N CYS A 158 -19.02 -41.48 12.96
CA CYS A 158 -18.69 -42.90 13.06
C CYS A 158 -20.00 -43.67 13.00
N ASP A 159 -20.21 -44.48 11.96
CA ASP A 159 -21.47 -45.20 11.73
C ASP A 159 -21.74 -46.34 12.72
N ASN A 160 -20.89 -46.58 13.74
CA ASN A 160 -21.13 -47.72 14.64
C ASN A 160 -20.53 -47.68 16.06
N CYS A 161 -20.11 -46.52 16.58
CA CYS A 161 -19.54 -46.45 17.93
C CYS A 161 -20.41 -45.58 18.85
N ASN A 162 -21.16 -46.24 19.74
CA ASN A 162 -21.85 -45.63 20.87
C ASN A 162 -20.81 -45.18 21.92
N SER A 163 -20.10 -44.08 21.65
CA SER A 163 -19.41 -43.23 22.63
C SER A 163 -18.78 -42.06 21.87
N ALA A 164 -19.29 -40.86 22.13
CA ALA A 164 -18.68 -39.63 21.65
C ALA A 164 -17.34 -39.43 22.36
N ILE A 165 -16.24 -39.86 21.74
CA ILE A 165 -14.89 -39.52 22.19
C ILE A 165 -14.66 -38.05 21.83
N LEU A 166 -14.69 -37.19 22.85
CA LEU A 166 -14.28 -35.78 22.76
C LEU A 166 -12.78 -35.71 22.97
N GLU A 167 -11.99 -35.94 21.93
CA GLU A 167 -10.58 -35.54 21.96
C GLU A 167 -10.47 -34.03 21.70
N MET A 168 -10.01 -33.32 22.73
CA MET A 168 -9.62 -31.92 22.68
C MET A 168 -8.09 -31.91 22.67
N SER A 169 -7.48 -31.82 21.49
CA SER A 169 -6.05 -31.51 21.39
C SER A 169 -5.89 -29.99 21.27
N ASP A 170 -5.52 -29.36 22.38
CA ASP A 170 -4.91 -28.03 22.35
C ASP A 170 -3.44 -28.20 21.96
N ASP A 171 -3.18 -28.42 20.67
CA ASP A 171 -1.83 -28.33 20.12
C ASP A 171 -1.48 -26.85 20.00
N PHE A 172 -0.99 -26.29 21.11
CA PHE A 172 -0.40 -24.95 21.13
C PHE A 172 1.13 -24.95 21.00
N LEU A 173 1.84 -26.09 21.05
CA LEU A 173 3.30 -26.17 20.82
C LEU A 173 3.80 -27.60 20.51
N ALA A 174 3.83 -28.02 19.23
CA ALA A 174 4.59 -29.19 18.77
C ALA A 174 5.18 -28.94 17.37
#